data_AF-A0A846AQH3-F1
#
_entry.id   AF-A0A846AQH3-F1
#
_cell.length_a   1.000
_cell.length_b   1.000
_cell.length_c   1.000
_cell.angle_alpha   90.00
_cell.angle_beta   90.00
_cell.angle_gamma   90.00
#
_symmetry.space_group_name_H-M   'P 1'
#
loop_
_entity.id
_entity.type
_entity.pdbx_description
1 polymer ?
#
loop_
_entity_poly.entity_id
_entity_poly.type
_entity_poly.pdbx_seq_one_letter_code
_entity_poly.pdbx_strand_id
1 'polypeptide(L)'
;MLTIVSKIVSASLIDKEIFKRTLDTHPNKEELEQIFQEYPFFIHRCEFACRVNKEEYFRDVDCYAENNNCVHAKYEKIQNKFIFDPQVNHQIIKEILNQPMKELGNKSWESAFRDSLKEVSQKLGSLGVTPSKILLTGGASRMNFIPEICNHIFPNSYIKDNEPELAIARGLARWGRIDINTRNFKDEADKILKRDLKGIVEGNIETLINNQAQKLANGAVNHGLKPQLIQWRDGKISTPENLESKVKQESEHWLTGTEASKVINSELSDWLQTVNKKVEEKLSPLYDEYGLSKAGLGMTKFELTPQIEGISNAIFTKDAIIYIDTYTIKEGAAAGAVVGGLGGAAVGAGGAAAYALFAAEAVALGPVGWAALGVGAVGLGIGALLGTEEKTRTETREKRDLSDKEIKETVQRQKDELCQVIQNEFSRDPNLKQNLIDQMSQVLKDAVQTKIDKARLLIASDDG
;
A
#
# COMPACT_ATOMS: atom_id res chain seq x y z
N MET A 1 -5.44 0.19 20.97
CA MET A 1 -6.53 0.40 21.95
C MET A 1 -6.52 -0.75 22.94
N LEU A 2 -6.21 -0.51 24.21
CA LEU A 2 -6.24 -1.56 25.25
C LEU A 2 -7.62 -1.55 25.91
N THR A 3 -8.40 -2.61 25.75
CA THR A 3 -9.73 -2.71 26.36
C THR A 3 -9.64 -3.47 27.68
N ILE A 4 -9.74 -2.76 28.80
CA ILE A 4 -9.85 -3.39 30.13
C ILE A 4 -11.33 -3.34 30.54
N VAL A 5 -11.99 -4.50 30.52
CA VAL A 5 -13.41 -4.63 30.93
C VAL A 5 -13.47 -4.92 32.43
N SER A 6 -13.89 -3.95 33.24
CA SER A 6 -14.36 -4.23 34.61
C SER A 6 -15.83 -4.68 34.53
N LYS A 7 -16.11 -5.88 35.05
CA LYS A 7 -17.44 -6.53 34.98
C LYS A 7 -18.38 -6.17 36.14
N ILE A 8 -18.02 -5.22 36.99
CA ILE A 8 -18.57 -5.19 38.37
C ILE A 8 -19.72 -4.20 38.55
N VAL A 9 -19.81 -3.13 37.76
CA VAL A 9 -20.75 -2.02 38.06
C VAL A 9 -21.77 -1.82 36.94
N SER A 10 -23.04 -2.14 37.21
CA SER A 10 -24.16 -1.94 36.29
C SER A 10 -25.10 -0.82 36.76
N ALA A 11 -25.52 0.06 35.84
CA ALA A 11 -26.52 1.09 36.12
C ALA A 11 -27.92 0.52 36.38
N SER A 12 -28.17 -0.75 36.05
CA SER A 12 -29.44 -1.43 36.37
C SER A 12 -29.64 -1.69 37.86
N LEU A 13 -28.57 -1.69 38.66
CA LEU A 13 -28.68 -1.80 40.11
C LEU A 13 -29.38 -0.57 40.71
N ILE A 14 -29.15 0.61 40.13
CA ILE A 14 -29.84 1.84 40.54
C ILE A 14 -31.34 1.71 40.25
N ASP A 15 -31.72 1.14 39.11
CA ASP A 15 -33.14 0.93 38.75
C ASP A 15 -33.84 0.02 39.77
N LYS A 16 -33.16 -1.05 40.19
CA LYS A 16 -33.68 -1.99 41.20
C LYS A 16 -33.84 -1.35 42.58
N GLU A 17 -32.90 -0.48 42.97
CA GLU A 17 -33.01 0.23 44.24
C GLU A 17 -34.10 1.30 44.23
N ILE A 18 -34.32 1.98 43.10
CA ILE A 18 -35.48 2.86 42.91
C ILE A 18 -36.77 2.05 43.03
N PHE A 19 -36.84 0.90 42.36
CA PHE A 19 -38.00 0.01 42.42
C PHE A 19 -38.31 -0.41 43.87
N LYS A 20 -37.29 -0.92 44.57
CA LYS A 20 -37.40 -1.39 45.95
C LYS A 20 -37.89 -0.28 46.88
N ARG A 21 -37.27 0.90 46.79
CA ARG A 21 -37.67 2.05 47.61
C ARG A 21 -39.10 2.52 47.33
N THR A 22 -39.48 2.55 46.05
CA THR A 22 -40.84 2.93 45.65
C THR A 22 -41.86 1.92 46.18
N LEU A 23 -41.56 0.62 46.12
CA LEU A 23 -42.41 -0.43 46.68
C LEU A 23 -42.48 -0.37 48.20
N ASP A 24 -41.35 -0.15 48.87
CA ASP A 24 -41.25 -0.08 50.34
C ASP A 24 -42.06 1.08 50.93
N THR A 25 -42.25 2.14 50.17
CA THR A 25 -43.03 3.32 50.57
C THR A 25 -44.47 3.32 50.04
N HIS A 26 -44.85 2.34 49.22
CA HIS A 26 -46.16 2.28 48.59
C HIS A 26 -47.26 1.90 49.61
N PRO A 27 -48.41 2.61 49.68
CA PRO A 27 -49.46 2.34 50.66
C PRO A 27 -50.00 0.90 50.64
N ASN A 28 -50.05 0.30 49.46
CA ASN A 28 -50.52 -1.08 49.24
C ASN A 28 -49.37 -2.07 48.97
N LYS A 29 -48.23 -1.92 49.64
CA LYS A 29 -47.05 -2.78 49.45
C LYS A 29 -47.37 -4.28 49.44
N GLU A 30 -48.06 -4.77 50.46
CA GLU A 30 -48.34 -6.21 50.62
C GLU A 30 -49.15 -6.78 49.45
N GLU A 31 -50.18 -6.05 48.99
CA GLU A 31 -50.98 -6.44 47.82
C GLU A 31 -50.14 -6.42 46.54
N LEU A 32 -49.28 -5.42 46.37
CA LEU A 32 -48.36 -5.35 45.22
C LEU A 32 -47.34 -6.49 45.22
N GLU A 33 -46.80 -6.85 46.38
CA GLU A 33 -45.87 -7.99 46.52
C GLU A 33 -46.54 -9.31 46.14
N GLN A 34 -47.79 -9.52 46.55
CA GLN A 34 -48.58 -10.69 46.13
C GLN A 34 -48.79 -10.69 44.61
N ILE A 35 -49.17 -9.56 44.01
CA ILE A 35 -49.33 -9.43 42.56
C ILE A 35 -48.02 -9.71 41.83
N PHE A 36 -46.87 -9.24 42.35
CA PHE A 36 -45.57 -9.49 41.75
C PHE A 36 -45.14 -10.95 41.87
N GLN A 37 -45.55 -11.66 42.92
CA GLN A 37 -45.32 -13.10 43.05
C GLN A 37 -46.16 -13.89 42.04
N GLU A 38 -47.43 -13.53 41.87
CA GLU A 38 -48.35 -14.19 40.94
C GLU A 38 -48.05 -13.83 39.47
N TYR A 39 -47.67 -12.57 39.22
CA TYR A 39 -47.43 -12.00 37.89
C TYR A 39 -46.08 -11.27 37.80
N PRO A 40 -44.95 -11.98 37.72
CA PRO A 40 -43.60 -11.39 37.75
C PRO A 40 -43.30 -10.39 36.63
N PHE A 41 -44.02 -10.44 35.50
CA PHE A 41 -43.80 -9.50 34.38
C PHE A 41 -44.07 -8.03 34.78
N PHE A 42 -44.90 -7.78 35.80
CA PHE A 42 -45.11 -6.43 36.30
C PHE A 42 -43.85 -5.84 36.95
N ILE A 43 -42.98 -6.68 37.52
CA ILE A 43 -41.68 -6.24 38.06
C ILE A 43 -40.88 -5.59 36.93
N HIS A 44 -40.73 -6.27 35.79
CA HIS A 44 -39.96 -5.75 34.65
C HIS A 44 -40.54 -4.45 34.08
N ARG A 45 -41.87 -4.30 34.08
CA ARG A 45 -42.52 -3.06 33.66
C ARG A 45 -42.22 -1.91 34.64
N CYS A 46 -42.29 -2.18 35.94
CA CYS A 46 -42.00 -1.20 36.98
C CYS A 46 -40.50 -0.83 37.00
N GLU A 47 -39.60 -1.80 36.86
CA GLU A 47 -38.16 -1.57 36.69
C GLU A 47 -37.87 -0.73 35.44
N PHE A 48 -38.57 -0.98 34.33
CA PHE A 48 -38.45 -0.14 33.13
C PHE A 48 -38.93 1.29 33.38
N ALA A 49 -40.02 1.49 34.12
CA ALA A 49 -40.45 2.82 34.54
C ALA A 49 -39.39 3.50 35.43
N CYS A 50 -38.78 2.77 36.38
CA CYS A 50 -37.68 3.28 37.19
C CYS A 50 -36.51 3.74 36.31
N ARG A 51 -36.15 2.94 35.31
CA ARG A 51 -35.10 3.30 34.33
C ARG A 51 -35.41 4.59 33.58
N VAL A 52 -36.63 4.74 33.06
CA VAL A 52 -37.03 5.95 32.30
C VAL A 52 -36.94 7.19 33.19
N ASN A 53 -37.43 7.13 34.43
CA ASN A 53 -37.34 8.27 35.35
C ASN A 53 -35.88 8.56 35.78
N LYS A 54 -35.06 7.52 36.00
CA LYS A 54 -33.63 7.68 36.27
C LYS A 54 -32.90 8.36 35.10
N GLU A 55 -33.14 7.90 33.88
CA GLU A 55 -32.53 8.47 32.68
C GLU A 55 -32.96 9.94 32.47
N GLU A 56 -34.23 10.26 32.74
CA GLU A 56 -34.71 11.65 32.69
C GLU A 56 -34.09 12.53 33.78
N TYR A 57 -33.94 12.03 35.02
CA TYR A 57 -33.21 12.74 36.06
C TYR A 57 -31.78 13.11 35.63
N PHE A 58 -31.03 12.16 35.04
CA PHE A 58 -29.65 12.40 34.60
C PHE A 58 -29.55 13.13 33.26
N ARG A 59 -30.67 13.41 32.58
CA ARG A 59 -30.70 14.28 31.40
C ARG A 59 -30.52 15.75 31.80
N ASP A 60 -31.15 16.16 32.90
CA ASP A 60 -31.14 17.53 33.41
C ASP A 60 -31.14 17.55 34.95
N VAL A 61 -29.97 17.24 35.53
CA VAL A 61 -29.82 17.13 36.98
C VAL A 61 -30.12 18.46 37.68
N ASP A 62 -29.76 19.58 37.07
CA ASP A 62 -29.89 20.91 37.69
C ASP A 62 -31.36 21.28 37.88
N CYS A 63 -32.21 21.01 36.88
CA CYS A 63 -33.66 21.22 36.97
C CYS A 63 -34.31 20.49 38.16
N TYR A 64 -33.88 19.25 38.43
CA TYR A 64 -34.41 18.45 39.54
C TYR A 64 -33.72 18.71 40.88
N ALA A 65 -32.48 19.20 40.88
CA ALA A 65 -31.73 19.51 42.09
C ALA A 65 -32.19 20.81 42.76
N GLU A 66 -32.45 21.87 41.99
CA GLU A 66 -32.78 23.21 42.53
C GLU A 66 -34.08 23.22 43.35
N ASN A 67 -35.08 22.46 42.91
CA ASN A 67 -36.41 22.42 43.53
C ASN A 67 -36.71 21.11 44.26
N ASN A 68 -35.76 20.15 44.26
CA ASN A 68 -35.95 18.77 44.71
C ASN A 68 -37.24 18.13 44.16
N ASN A 69 -37.60 18.47 42.93
CA ASN A 69 -38.80 17.98 42.26
C ASN A 69 -38.66 16.49 41.95
N CYS A 70 -39.76 15.76 42.06
CA CYS A 70 -39.82 14.38 41.59
C CYS A 70 -39.95 14.34 40.07
N VAL A 71 -39.27 13.36 39.46
CA VAL A 71 -39.43 13.01 38.06
C VAL A 71 -40.67 12.14 37.90
N HIS A 72 -41.55 12.52 36.97
CA HIS A 72 -42.78 11.79 36.65
C HIS A 72 -42.84 11.49 35.14
N ALA A 73 -41.75 11.01 34.57
CA ALA A 73 -41.63 10.69 33.15
C ALA A 73 -42.43 9.44 32.76
N LYS A 74 -42.53 8.46 33.67
CA LYS A 74 -43.28 7.23 33.44
C LYS A 74 -43.77 6.57 34.73
N TYR A 75 -45.01 6.11 34.74
CA TYR A 75 -45.59 5.28 35.78
C TYR A 75 -46.22 4.02 35.18
N GLU A 76 -46.50 3.00 36.00
CA GLU A 76 -47.14 1.76 35.57
C GLU A 76 -48.49 1.56 36.29
N LYS A 77 -49.52 1.22 35.53
CA LYS A 77 -50.82 0.81 36.07
C LYS A 77 -50.81 -0.70 36.28
N ILE A 78 -51.00 -1.14 37.52
CA ILE A 78 -50.98 -2.56 37.90
C ILE A 78 -52.42 -3.01 38.10
N GLN A 79 -52.84 -3.97 37.26
CA GLN A 79 -54.20 -4.53 37.22
C GLN A 79 -55.34 -3.48 37.20
N ASN A 80 -55.06 -2.27 36.67
CA ASN A 80 -55.95 -1.11 36.70
C ASN A 80 -56.41 -0.67 38.11
N LYS A 81 -55.81 -1.21 39.17
CA LYS A 81 -56.15 -0.92 40.57
C LYS A 81 -55.09 -0.05 41.25
N PHE A 82 -53.82 -0.27 40.94
CA PHE A 82 -52.71 0.44 41.56
C PHE A 82 -51.91 1.23 40.53
N ILE A 83 -51.27 2.31 41.00
CA ILE A 83 -50.34 3.12 40.23
C ILE A 83 -48.98 3.00 40.89
N PHE A 84 -48.02 2.44 40.17
CA PHE A 84 -46.62 2.45 40.57
C PHE A 84 -45.93 3.63 39.90
N ASP A 85 -45.64 4.67 40.69
CA ASP A 85 -44.94 5.87 40.23
C ASP A 85 -43.54 5.91 40.88
N PRO A 86 -42.45 5.69 40.12
CA PRO A 86 -41.10 5.65 40.65
C PRO A 86 -40.72 6.91 41.41
N GLN A 87 -40.26 6.75 42.65
CA GLN A 87 -39.79 7.88 43.44
C GLN A 87 -38.37 8.27 43.05
N VAL A 88 -38.25 9.27 42.17
CA VAL A 88 -36.97 9.79 41.69
C VAL A 88 -36.91 11.28 41.92
N ASN A 89 -36.07 11.73 42.86
CA ASN A 89 -35.67 13.13 43.04
C ASN A 89 -34.20 13.19 43.45
N HIS A 90 -33.64 14.40 43.56
CA HIS A 90 -32.23 14.59 43.86
C HIS A 90 -31.80 13.89 45.16
N GLN A 91 -32.55 14.10 46.25
CA GLN A 91 -32.23 13.51 47.56
C GLN A 91 -32.27 11.97 47.53
N ILE A 92 -33.30 11.39 46.90
CA ILE A 92 -33.46 9.94 46.78
C ILE A 92 -32.34 9.33 45.95
N ILE A 93 -32.02 9.91 44.79
CA ILE A 93 -30.93 9.40 43.94
C ILE A 93 -29.60 9.49 44.67
N LYS A 94 -29.33 10.59 45.37
CA LYS A 94 -28.11 10.72 46.18
C LYS A 94 -28.02 9.66 47.27
N GLU A 95 -29.11 9.36 47.96
CA GLU A 95 -29.17 8.29 48.96
C GLU A 95 -28.92 6.91 48.32
N ILE A 96 -29.57 6.61 47.20
CA ILE A 96 -29.40 5.35 46.46
C ILE A 96 -27.97 5.18 45.94
N LEU A 97 -27.32 6.24 45.47
CA LEU A 97 -25.95 6.17 44.98
C LEU A 97 -24.93 5.93 46.11
N ASN A 98 -25.25 6.34 47.34
CA ASN A 98 -24.37 6.25 48.51
C ASN A 98 -24.65 5.07 49.44
N GLN A 99 -25.82 4.42 49.33
CA GLN A 99 -26.14 3.26 50.15
C GLN A 99 -25.33 2.01 49.75
N PRO A 100 -25.02 1.11 50.69
CA PRO A 100 -24.33 -0.14 50.38
C PRO A 100 -25.24 -1.11 49.61
N MET A 101 -24.76 -1.64 48.49
CA MET A 101 -25.46 -2.64 47.67
C MET A 101 -24.78 -4.00 47.81
N LYS A 102 -25.57 -5.07 48.02
CA LYS A 102 -25.04 -6.43 48.25
C LYS A 102 -24.28 -6.95 47.02
N GLU A 103 -24.80 -6.66 45.83
CA GLU A 103 -24.25 -7.02 44.53
C GLU A 103 -22.86 -6.39 44.28
N LEU A 104 -22.55 -5.30 44.98
CA LEU A 104 -21.28 -4.59 44.92
C LEU A 104 -20.37 -4.89 46.12
N GLY A 105 -20.64 -5.98 46.85
CA GLY A 105 -19.88 -6.35 48.05
C GLY A 105 -20.07 -5.38 49.21
N ASN A 106 -21.30 -4.88 49.39
CA ASN A 106 -21.68 -3.85 50.38
C ASN A 106 -20.99 -2.49 50.17
N LYS A 107 -20.50 -2.21 48.96
CA LYS A 107 -20.06 -0.88 48.56
C LYS A 107 -21.21 -0.09 47.96
N SER A 108 -21.07 1.24 48.00
CA SER A 108 -21.93 2.12 47.22
C SER A 108 -21.59 2.03 45.74
N TRP A 109 -22.52 2.46 44.88
CA TRP A 109 -22.31 2.43 43.43
C TRP A 109 -21.09 3.27 43.03
N GLU A 110 -21.00 4.49 43.56
CA GLU A 110 -19.88 5.39 43.30
C GLU A 110 -18.54 4.83 43.78
N SER A 111 -18.51 4.21 44.97
CA SER A 111 -17.28 3.59 45.50
C SER A 111 -16.85 2.41 44.65
N ALA A 112 -17.78 1.54 44.25
CA ALA A 112 -17.47 0.38 43.42
C ALA A 112 -16.95 0.79 42.04
N PHE A 113 -17.51 1.85 41.45
CA PHE A 113 -17.03 2.41 40.18
C PHE A 113 -15.63 3.02 40.32
N ARG A 114 -15.41 3.82 41.37
CA ARG A 114 -14.09 4.41 41.68
C ARG A 114 -13.02 3.34 41.86
N ASP A 115 -13.32 2.29 42.60
CA ASP A 115 -12.37 1.19 42.86
C ASP A 115 -12.05 0.43 41.57
N SER A 116 -13.06 0.19 40.73
CA SER A 116 -12.84 -0.43 39.41
C SER A 116 -11.89 0.41 38.55
N LEU A 117 -12.08 1.72 38.48
CA LEU A 117 -11.19 2.60 37.71
C LEU A 117 -9.78 2.68 38.30
N LYS A 118 -9.63 2.66 39.64
CA LYS A 118 -8.31 2.60 40.30
C LYS A 118 -7.57 1.30 39.96
N GLU A 119 -8.27 0.16 39.93
CA GLU A 119 -7.68 -1.11 39.54
C GLU A 119 -7.18 -1.07 38.09
N VAL A 120 -7.96 -0.47 37.17
CA VAL A 120 -7.53 -0.24 35.79
C VAL A 120 -6.29 0.66 35.74
N SER A 121 -6.28 1.76 36.49
CA SER A 121 -5.13 2.68 36.57
C SER A 121 -3.86 1.99 37.06
N GLN A 122 -3.96 1.16 38.11
CA GLN A 122 -2.85 0.38 38.63
C GLN A 122 -2.33 -0.64 37.60
N LYS A 123 -3.23 -1.33 36.89
CA LYS A 123 -2.86 -2.25 35.80
C LYS A 123 -2.11 -1.53 34.69
N LEU A 124 -2.61 -0.39 34.23
CA LEU A 124 -1.94 0.43 33.21
C LEU A 124 -0.56 0.90 33.69
N GLY A 125 -0.46 1.35 34.94
CA GLY A 125 0.81 1.73 35.57
C GLY A 125 1.82 0.60 35.63
N SER A 126 1.40 -0.63 35.94
CA SER A 126 2.28 -1.82 35.94
C SER A 126 2.83 -2.17 34.56
N LEU A 127 2.14 -1.75 33.50
CA LEU A 127 2.56 -1.92 32.10
C LEU A 127 3.37 -0.72 31.58
N GLY A 128 3.61 0.32 32.40
CA GLY A 128 4.23 1.57 31.96
C GLY A 128 3.39 2.36 30.95
N VAL A 129 2.07 2.11 30.89
CA VAL A 129 1.15 2.76 29.95
C VAL A 129 0.42 3.89 30.63
N THR A 130 0.51 5.11 30.06
CA THR A 130 -0.32 6.24 30.45
C THR A 130 -1.34 6.51 29.35
N PRO A 131 -2.66 6.41 29.62
CA PRO A 131 -3.67 6.65 28.59
C PRO A 131 -3.68 8.14 28.21
N SER A 132 -3.53 8.45 26.93
CA SER A 132 -3.68 9.82 26.42
C SER A 132 -5.14 10.27 26.47
N LYS A 133 -6.08 9.33 26.25
CA LYS A 133 -7.53 9.57 26.23
C LYS A 133 -8.32 8.42 26.87
N ILE A 134 -9.49 8.75 27.44
CA ILE A 134 -10.49 7.84 28.01
C ILE A 134 -11.83 8.20 27.40
N LEU A 135 -12.42 7.29 26.64
CA LEU A 135 -13.72 7.50 26.02
C LEU A 135 -14.84 6.96 26.92
N LEU A 136 -15.75 7.84 27.33
CA LEU A 136 -16.95 7.47 28.09
C LEU A 136 -18.11 7.17 27.14
N THR A 137 -18.57 5.92 27.13
CA THR A 137 -19.68 5.45 26.28
C THR A 137 -20.81 4.82 27.12
N GLY A 138 -21.98 4.63 26.50
CA GLY A 138 -23.18 4.10 27.15
C GLY A 138 -23.94 5.14 27.99
N GLY A 139 -25.25 4.93 28.16
CA GLY A 139 -26.13 5.89 28.84
C GLY A 139 -25.75 6.19 30.30
N ALA A 140 -25.11 5.25 30.99
CA ALA A 140 -24.60 5.45 32.36
C ALA A 140 -23.58 6.60 32.44
N SER A 141 -22.82 6.86 31.37
CA SER A 141 -21.85 7.96 31.29
C SER A 141 -22.48 9.36 31.34
N ARG A 142 -23.82 9.45 31.30
CA ARG A 142 -24.55 10.71 31.52
C ARG A 142 -24.47 11.18 32.97
N MET A 143 -24.34 10.27 33.93
CA MET A 143 -24.28 10.60 35.36
C MET A 143 -23.07 11.50 35.70
N ASN A 144 -23.31 12.69 36.26
CA ASN A 144 -22.31 13.76 36.41
C ASN A 144 -21.09 13.38 37.25
N PHE A 145 -21.26 12.51 38.24
CA PHE A 145 -20.16 12.04 39.10
C PHE A 145 -19.17 11.11 38.36
N ILE A 146 -19.56 10.50 37.23
CA ILE A 146 -18.65 9.64 36.45
C ILE A 146 -17.47 10.44 35.88
N PRO A 147 -17.69 11.53 35.11
CA PRO A 147 -16.62 12.43 34.69
C PRO A 147 -15.72 12.91 35.82
N GLU A 148 -16.29 13.25 36.98
CA GLU A 148 -15.52 13.71 38.15
C GLU A 148 -14.56 12.63 38.67
N ILE A 149 -15.06 11.39 38.82
CA ILE A 149 -14.24 10.24 39.22
C ILE A 149 -13.15 9.97 38.19
N CYS A 150 -13.50 10.00 36.89
CA CYS A 150 -12.53 9.82 35.81
C CYS A 150 -11.44 10.89 35.85
N ASN A 151 -11.79 12.17 36.02
CA ASN A 151 -10.82 13.26 36.09
C ASN A 151 -9.90 13.16 37.32
N HIS A 152 -10.42 12.66 38.45
CA HIS A 152 -9.61 12.46 39.64
C HIS A 152 -8.56 11.35 39.47
N ILE A 153 -8.88 10.28 38.73
CA ILE A 153 -7.98 9.13 38.54
C ILE A 153 -7.08 9.32 37.31
N PHE A 154 -7.59 9.96 36.27
CA PHE A 154 -6.90 10.23 35.00
C PHE A 154 -7.09 11.70 34.58
N PRO A 155 -6.30 12.62 35.15
CA PRO A 155 -6.47 14.06 34.95
C PRO A 155 -6.40 14.47 33.49
N ASN A 156 -7.39 15.24 33.02
CA ASN A 156 -7.49 15.79 31.66
C ASN A 156 -7.49 14.75 30.52
N SER A 157 -7.75 13.48 30.82
CA SER A 157 -7.70 12.40 29.83
C SER A 157 -9.07 12.00 29.30
N TYR A 158 -10.20 12.39 29.88
CA TYR A 158 -11.50 11.87 29.43
C TYR A 158 -12.15 12.70 28.30
N ILE A 159 -12.92 12.01 27.46
CA ILE A 159 -13.80 12.56 26.42
C ILE A 159 -15.18 11.93 26.61
N LYS A 160 -16.22 12.77 26.62
CA LYS A 160 -17.62 12.36 26.70
C LYS A 160 -18.34 12.80 25.43
N ASP A 161 -19.02 11.86 24.78
CA ASP A 161 -19.92 12.15 23.65
C ASP A 161 -21.22 12.81 24.17
N ASN A 162 -21.90 13.58 23.31
CA ASN A 162 -23.22 14.15 23.60
C ASN A 162 -24.32 13.06 23.68
N GLU A 163 -24.12 11.96 22.92
CA GLU A 163 -25.02 10.81 22.84
C GLU A 163 -24.23 9.51 23.09
N PRO A 164 -23.68 9.32 24.31
CA PRO A 164 -22.77 8.22 24.61
C PRO A 164 -23.40 6.84 24.40
N GLU A 165 -24.73 6.72 24.53
CA GLU A 165 -25.49 5.50 24.21
C GLU A 165 -25.44 5.11 22.72
N LEU A 166 -25.23 6.06 21.81
CA LEU A 166 -25.15 5.82 20.37
C LEU A 166 -23.71 5.65 19.86
N ALA A 167 -22.70 5.92 20.69
CA ALA A 167 -21.29 5.91 20.28
C ALA A 167 -20.87 4.58 19.60
N ILE A 168 -21.27 3.44 20.17
CA ILE A 168 -20.97 2.11 19.60
C ILE A 168 -21.69 1.92 18.26
N ALA A 169 -22.99 2.23 18.19
CA ALA A 169 -23.78 2.09 16.98
C ALA A 169 -23.26 3.00 15.86
N ARG A 170 -22.86 4.23 16.18
CA ARG A 170 -22.24 5.18 15.23
C ARG A 170 -20.89 4.67 14.74
N GLY A 171 -20.05 4.16 15.64
CA GLY A 171 -18.78 3.54 15.27
C GLY A 171 -18.97 2.38 14.30
N LEU A 172 -19.91 1.47 14.61
CA LEU A 172 -20.25 0.34 13.74
C LEU A 172 -20.86 0.79 12.39
N ALA A 173 -21.73 1.79 12.39
CA ALA A 173 -22.33 2.32 11.15
C ALA A 173 -21.29 3.01 10.26
N ARG A 174 -20.37 3.79 10.86
CA ARG A 174 -19.24 4.40 10.14
C ARG A 174 -18.34 3.33 9.55
N TRP A 175 -17.97 2.33 10.33
CA TRP A 175 -17.18 1.18 9.88
C TRP A 175 -17.88 0.42 8.74
N GLY A 176 -19.17 0.13 8.88
CA GLY A 176 -19.97 -0.53 7.85
C GLY A 176 -20.00 0.24 6.53
N ARG A 177 -20.15 1.58 6.60
CA ARG A 177 -20.09 2.45 5.43
C ARG A 177 -18.73 2.41 4.75
N ILE A 178 -17.64 2.53 5.52
CA ILE A 178 -16.27 2.46 5.01
C ILE A 178 -16.03 1.12 4.32
N ASP A 179 -16.43 0.02 4.96
CA ASP A 179 -16.20 -1.32 4.43
C ASP A 179 -16.98 -1.59 3.14
N ILE A 180 -18.24 -1.14 3.05
CA ILE A 180 -19.04 -1.22 1.81
C ILE A 180 -18.39 -0.37 0.71
N ASN A 181 -18.06 0.89 1.00
CA ASN A 181 -17.48 1.80 0.01
C ASN A 181 -16.14 1.31 -0.50
N THR A 182 -15.29 0.77 0.38
CA THR A 182 -13.97 0.26 -0.01
C THR A 182 -14.08 -1.04 -0.83
N ARG A 183 -15.04 -1.92 -0.50
CA ARG A 183 -15.31 -3.13 -1.31
C ARG A 183 -15.78 -2.75 -2.73
N ASN A 184 -16.74 -1.85 -2.83
CA ASN A 184 -17.26 -1.42 -4.13
C ASN A 184 -16.19 -0.66 -4.94
N PHE A 185 -15.40 0.21 -4.29
CA PHE A 185 -14.26 0.87 -4.92
C PHE A 185 -13.27 -0.15 -5.49
N LYS A 186 -12.92 -1.19 -4.73
CA LYS A 186 -12.00 -2.24 -5.18
C LYS A 186 -12.54 -2.95 -6.42
N ASP A 187 -13.81 -3.35 -6.40
CA ASP A 187 -14.44 -4.06 -7.51
C ASP A 187 -14.49 -3.21 -8.79
N GLU A 188 -14.79 -1.91 -8.68
CA GLU A 188 -14.79 -0.98 -9.81
C GLU A 188 -13.38 -0.65 -10.30
N ALA A 189 -12.43 -0.43 -9.39
CA ALA A 189 -11.02 -0.23 -9.73
C ALA A 189 -10.47 -1.45 -10.49
N ASP A 190 -10.79 -2.67 -10.08
CA ASP A 190 -10.41 -3.89 -10.77
C ASP A 190 -10.98 -3.97 -12.19
N LYS A 191 -12.22 -3.51 -12.41
CA LYS A 191 -12.83 -3.44 -13.74
C LYS A 191 -12.12 -2.40 -14.62
N ILE A 192 -11.83 -1.22 -14.07
CA ILE A 192 -11.09 -0.16 -14.79
C ILE A 192 -9.70 -0.65 -15.17
N LEU A 193 -8.97 -1.27 -14.23
CA LEU A 193 -7.63 -1.81 -14.51
C LEU A 193 -7.66 -2.90 -15.57
N LYS A 194 -8.61 -3.85 -15.50
CA LYS A 194 -8.76 -4.89 -16.53
C LYS A 194 -9.04 -4.32 -17.93
N ARG A 195 -9.78 -3.21 -18.02
CA ARG A 195 -10.16 -2.59 -19.30
C ARG A 195 -9.08 -1.66 -19.86
N ASP A 196 -8.51 -0.81 -19.02
CA ASP A 196 -7.74 0.36 -19.47
C ASP A 196 -6.22 0.19 -19.29
N LEU A 197 -5.76 -0.64 -18.34
CA LEU A 197 -4.34 -0.69 -17.96
C LEU A 197 -3.44 -1.13 -19.13
N LYS A 198 -3.85 -2.17 -19.86
CA LYS A 198 -3.11 -2.68 -21.01
C LYS A 198 -2.91 -1.61 -22.08
N GLY A 199 -3.98 -0.87 -22.42
CA GLY A 199 -3.91 0.24 -23.37
C GLY A 199 -3.06 1.42 -22.89
N ILE A 200 -3.06 1.69 -21.57
CA ILE A 200 -2.17 2.70 -20.98
C ILE A 200 -0.70 2.25 -21.11
N VAL A 201 -0.37 1.00 -20.80
CA VAL A 201 0.99 0.47 -20.93
C VAL A 201 1.44 0.48 -22.39
N GLU A 202 0.60 -0.05 -23.30
CA GLU A 202 0.82 -0.04 -24.76
C GLU A 202 1.13 1.36 -25.29
N GLY A 203 0.32 2.35 -24.91
CA GLY A 203 0.48 3.74 -25.36
C GLY A 203 1.70 4.47 -24.80
N ASN A 204 2.47 3.88 -23.88
CA ASN A 204 3.70 4.48 -23.34
C ASN A 204 4.93 3.59 -23.47
N ILE A 205 4.81 2.35 -23.97
CA ILE A 205 5.92 1.39 -23.98
C ILE A 205 7.07 1.81 -24.91
N GLU A 206 6.75 2.48 -26.02
CA GLU A 206 7.75 2.93 -26.99
C GLU A 206 8.69 3.98 -26.41
N THR A 207 8.18 4.88 -25.56
CA THR A 207 9.02 5.88 -24.87
C THR A 207 10.04 5.19 -23.96
N LEU A 208 9.64 4.15 -23.24
CA LEU A 208 10.55 3.38 -22.40
C LEU A 208 11.62 2.69 -23.25
N ILE A 209 11.21 1.98 -24.30
CA ILE A 209 12.14 1.26 -25.19
C ILE A 209 13.16 2.23 -25.81
N ASN A 210 12.68 3.37 -26.32
CA ASN A 210 13.54 4.34 -27.00
C ASN A 210 14.55 4.99 -26.05
N ASN A 211 14.10 5.46 -24.88
CA ASN A 211 14.99 6.08 -23.90
C ASN A 211 16.00 5.07 -23.35
N GLN A 212 15.54 3.84 -23.06
CA GLN A 212 16.38 2.77 -22.54
C GLN A 212 17.43 2.36 -23.57
N ALA A 213 17.05 2.16 -24.83
CA ALA A 213 17.97 1.86 -25.93
C ALA A 213 19.05 2.94 -26.06
N GLN A 214 18.65 4.21 -26.04
CA GLN A 214 19.57 5.33 -26.16
C GLN A 214 20.55 5.41 -24.98
N LYS A 215 20.06 5.27 -23.74
CA LYS A 215 20.92 5.36 -22.55
C LYS A 215 21.83 4.14 -22.39
N LEU A 216 21.36 2.93 -22.70
CA LEU A 216 22.20 1.73 -22.70
C LEU A 216 23.26 1.79 -23.80
N ALA A 217 22.91 2.19 -25.02
CA ALA A 217 23.87 2.34 -26.10
C ALA A 217 24.94 3.39 -25.76
N ASN A 218 24.53 4.54 -25.21
CA ASN A 218 25.45 5.55 -24.70
C ASN A 218 26.42 4.99 -23.65
N GLY A 219 25.89 4.25 -22.67
CA GLY A 219 26.69 3.72 -21.58
C GLY A 219 27.68 2.66 -22.05
N ALA A 220 27.22 1.69 -22.84
CA ALA A 220 28.03 0.64 -23.42
C ALA A 220 29.17 1.19 -24.28
N VAL A 221 28.90 2.17 -25.15
CA VAL A 221 29.95 2.73 -26.01
C VAL A 221 30.92 3.62 -25.24
N ASN A 222 30.45 4.43 -24.28
CA ASN A 222 31.32 5.33 -23.54
C ASN A 222 32.19 4.61 -22.50
N HIS A 223 31.73 3.49 -21.93
CA HIS A 223 32.49 2.72 -20.95
C HIS A 223 33.22 1.52 -21.58
N GLY A 224 32.58 0.83 -22.53
CA GLY A 224 33.12 -0.36 -23.18
C GLY A 224 34.01 -0.06 -24.40
N LEU A 225 33.61 0.82 -25.31
CA LEU A 225 34.34 1.06 -26.56
C LEU A 225 35.38 2.20 -26.44
N LYS A 226 34.94 3.39 -26.05
CA LYS A 226 35.76 4.61 -26.07
C LYS A 226 37.08 4.49 -25.30
N PRO A 227 37.15 3.92 -24.08
CA PRO A 227 38.40 3.80 -23.35
C PRO A 227 39.38 2.82 -24.02
N GLN A 228 38.85 1.78 -24.70
CA GLN A 228 39.67 0.78 -25.36
C GLN A 228 40.23 1.30 -26.68
N LEU A 229 39.48 2.12 -27.42
CA LEU A 229 40.00 2.85 -28.59
C LEU A 229 41.14 3.81 -28.21
N ILE A 230 41.03 4.50 -27.08
CA ILE A 230 42.12 5.37 -26.57
C ILE A 230 43.34 4.52 -26.19
N GLN A 231 43.15 3.40 -25.50
CA GLN A 231 44.26 2.50 -25.15
C GLN A 231 44.90 1.84 -26.38
N TRP A 232 44.13 1.56 -27.42
CA TRP A 232 44.60 1.07 -28.72
C TRP A 232 45.49 2.11 -29.39
N ARG A 233 45.01 3.35 -29.51
CA ARG A 233 45.77 4.49 -30.06
C ARG A 233 47.07 4.74 -29.29
N ASP A 234 47.02 4.67 -27.97
CA ASP A 234 48.17 4.89 -27.09
C ASP A 234 49.15 3.69 -27.09
N GLY A 235 48.87 2.63 -27.85
CA GLY A 235 49.71 1.44 -28.00
C GLY A 235 49.68 0.48 -26.80
N LYS A 236 48.76 0.69 -25.85
CA LYS A 236 48.59 -0.19 -24.67
C LYS A 236 47.88 -1.49 -25.01
N ILE A 237 47.06 -1.51 -26.06
CA ILE A 237 46.47 -2.72 -26.64
C ILE A 237 47.18 -2.96 -27.98
N SER A 238 47.74 -4.15 -28.15
CA SER A 238 48.69 -4.42 -29.25
C SER A 238 48.10 -5.21 -30.41
N THR A 239 47.02 -5.97 -30.21
CA THR A 239 46.37 -6.76 -31.25
C THR A 239 44.84 -6.50 -31.33
N PRO A 240 44.25 -6.51 -32.53
CA PRO A 240 42.82 -6.26 -32.71
C PRO A 240 41.93 -7.25 -31.94
N GLU A 241 42.37 -8.50 -31.81
CA GLU A 241 41.67 -9.55 -31.07
C GLU A 241 41.64 -9.21 -29.57
N ASN A 242 42.71 -8.59 -29.05
CA ASN A 242 42.75 -8.09 -27.67
C ASN A 242 41.87 -6.84 -27.49
N LEU A 243 41.73 -6.01 -28.52
CA LEU A 243 40.80 -4.87 -28.49
C LEU A 243 39.36 -5.35 -28.43
N GLU A 244 38.98 -6.28 -29.31
CA GLU A 244 37.65 -6.88 -29.35
C GLU A 244 37.30 -7.58 -28.02
N SER A 245 38.21 -8.41 -27.50
CA SER A 245 38.01 -9.10 -26.23
C SER A 245 37.84 -8.14 -25.05
N LYS A 246 38.64 -7.06 -24.99
CA LYS A 246 38.51 -6.04 -23.94
C LYS A 246 37.23 -5.22 -24.07
N VAL A 247 36.85 -4.84 -25.28
CA VAL A 247 35.60 -4.12 -25.54
C VAL A 247 34.40 -4.95 -25.10
N LYS A 248 34.40 -6.25 -25.42
CA LYS A 248 33.38 -7.20 -24.97
C LYS A 248 33.33 -7.28 -23.44
N GLN A 249 34.46 -7.57 -22.81
CA GLN A 249 34.55 -7.74 -21.35
C GLN A 249 34.10 -6.49 -20.59
N GLU A 250 34.53 -5.29 -21.02
CA GLU A 250 34.21 -4.03 -20.34
C GLU A 250 32.76 -3.61 -20.58
N SER A 251 32.20 -3.91 -21.75
CA SER A 251 30.79 -3.69 -22.03
C SER A 251 29.90 -4.60 -21.19
N GLU A 252 30.26 -5.89 -21.09
CA GLU A 252 29.58 -6.87 -20.23
C GLU A 252 29.68 -6.47 -18.75
N HIS A 253 30.86 -6.08 -18.29
CA HIS A 253 31.07 -5.60 -16.91
C HIS A 253 30.24 -4.34 -16.61
N TRP A 254 30.13 -3.40 -17.55
CA TRP A 254 29.29 -2.23 -17.38
C TRP A 254 27.80 -2.58 -17.31
N LEU A 255 27.31 -3.41 -18.25
CA LEU A 255 25.92 -3.85 -18.33
C LEU A 255 25.46 -4.65 -17.10
N THR A 256 26.35 -5.44 -16.54
CA THR A 256 26.10 -6.24 -15.32
C THR A 256 26.38 -5.48 -14.02
N GLY A 257 27.00 -4.30 -14.13
CA GLY A 257 27.39 -3.45 -13.02
C GLY A 257 26.27 -2.55 -12.50
N THR A 258 26.53 -1.92 -11.35
CA THR A 258 25.56 -1.04 -10.66
C THR A 258 25.20 0.22 -11.46
N GLU A 259 26.08 0.67 -12.35
CA GLU A 259 25.85 1.88 -13.14
C GLU A 259 24.78 1.66 -14.23
N ALA A 260 24.80 0.53 -14.94
CA ALA A 260 23.74 0.19 -15.87
C ALA A 260 22.40 -0.03 -15.15
N SER A 261 22.40 -0.67 -13.97
CA SER A 261 21.19 -0.82 -13.15
C SER A 261 20.61 0.53 -12.73
N LYS A 262 21.44 1.52 -12.35
CA LYS A 262 20.96 2.89 -12.04
C LYS A 262 20.30 3.54 -13.25
N VAL A 263 20.89 3.38 -14.43
CA VAL A 263 20.34 3.91 -15.69
C VAL A 263 18.98 3.29 -15.97
N ILE A 264 18.86 1.97 -15.90
CA ILE A 264 17.60 1.22 -16.09
C ILE A 264 16.54 1.67 -15.08
N ASN A 265 16.91 1.73 -13.79
CA ASN A 265 15.96 2.10 -12.73
C ASN A 265 15.49 3.55 -12.85
N SER A 266 16.35 4.46 -13.31
CA SER A 266 15.97 5.87 -13.51
C SER A 266 14.93 6.04 -14.61
N GLU A 267 15.13 5.39 -15.76
CA GLU A 267 14.18 5.44 -16.88
C GLU A 267 12.86 4.74 -16.55
N LEU A 268 12.95 3.57 -15.90
CA LEU A 268 11.77 2.85 -15.46
C LEU A 268 10.96 3.69 -14.46
N SER A 269 11.63 4.39 -13.54
CA SER A 269 10.98 5.30 -12.59
C SER A 269 10.25 6.44 -13.31
N ASP A 270 10.89 7.11 -14.26
CA ASP A 270 10.30 8.23 -15.01
C ASP A 270 9.11 7.77 -15.86
N TRP A 271 9.23 6.61 -16.48
CA TRP A 271 8.14 5.97 -17.21
C TRP A 271 6.98 5.58 -16.29
N LEU A 272 7.28 4.97 -15.14
CA LEU A 272 6.28 4.59 -14.14
C LEU A 272 5.50 5.81 -13.65
N GLN A 273 6.14 6.97 -13.45
CA GLN A 273 5.42 8.19 -13.08
C GLN A 273 4.38 8.59 -14.13
N THR A 274 4.72 8.46 -15.42
CA THR A 274 3.79 8.76 -16.52
C THR A 274 2.61 7.78 -16.56
N VAL A 275 2.87 6.49 -16.38
CA VAL A 275 1.82 5.46 -16.31
C VAL A 275 0.94 5.65 -15.08
N ASN A 276 1.54 5.91 -13.92
CA ASN A 276 0.84 6.17 -12.66
C ASN A 276 -0.14 7.32 -12.79
N LYS A 277 0.29 8.43 -13.40
CA LYS A 277 -0.57 9.58 -13.63
C LYS A 277 -1.81 9.21 -14.46
N LYS A 278 -1.64 8.46 -15.56
CA LYS A 278 -2.75 8.02 -16.41
C LYS A 278 -3.70 7.04 -15.69
N VAL A 279 -3.15 6.13 -14.87
CA VAL A 279 -3.94 5.22 -14.04
C VAL A 279 -4.71 6.02 -12.97
N GLU A 280 -4.08 6.99 -12.33
CA GLU A 280 -4.71 7.87 -11.35
C GLU A 280 -5.83 8.70 -11.97
N GLU A 281 -5.65 9.24 -13.17
CA GLU A 281 -6.71 9.95 -13.91
C GLU A 281 -7.95 9.08 -14.13
N LYS A 282 -7.77 7.77 -14.38
CA LYS A 282 -8.87 6.81 -14.52
C LYS A 282 -9.55 6.45 -13.21
N LEU A 283 -8.78 6.35 -12.13
CA LEU A 283 -9.31 6.00 -10.80
C LEU A 283 -9.84 7.21 -10.03
N SER A 284 -9.45 8.44 -10.41
CA SER A 284 -9.81 9.66 -9.68
C SER A 284 -11.30 9.84 -9.44
N PRO A 285 -12.19 9.60 -10.44
CA PRO A 285 -13.63 9.73 -10.24
C PRO A 285 -14.19 8.78 -9.17
N LEU A 286 -13.58 7.59 -8.99
CA LEU A 286 -14.04 6.61 -8.01
C LEU A 286 -13.76 7.07 -6.57
N TYR A 287 -12.71 7.86 -6.32
CA TYR A 287 -12.45 8.38 -4.98
C TYR A 287 -13.57 9.31 -4.51
N ASP A 288 -14.03 10.18 -5.41
CA ASP A 288 -15.11 11.12 -5.12
C ASP A 288 -16.45 10.38 -4.98
N GLU A 289 -16.73 9.42 -5.88
CA GLU A 289 -17.96 8.61 -5.86
C GLU A 289 -18.13 7.83 -4.55
N TYR A 290 -17.05 7.19 -4.08
CA TYR A 290 -17.09 6.38 -2.86
C TYR A 290 -16.73 7.17 -1.58
N GLY A 291 -16.49 8.48 -1.69
CA GLY A 291 -16.16 9.35 -0.56
C GLY A 291 -14.89 8.93 0.18
N LEU A 292 -13.91 8.37 -0.55
CA LEU A 292 -12.63 7.94 -0.01
C LEU A 292 -11.63 9.08 -0.17
N SER A 293 -11.10 9.60 0.93
CA SER A 293 -10.09 10.65 0.85
C SER A 293 -8.79 10.07 0.29
N LYS A 294 -8.20 10.74 -0.71
CA LYS A 294 -6.88 10.37 -1.24
C LYS A 294 -5.83 10.27 -0.11
N ALA A 295 -5.93 11.15 0.88
CA ALA A 295 -5.10 11.15 2.09
C ALA A 295 -5.33 9.94 3.02
N GLY A 296 -6.58 9.51 3.23
CA GLY A 296 -6.93 8.35 4.08
C GLY A 296 -6.49 7.01 3.50
N LEU A 297 -6.18 6.98 2.20
CA LEU A 297 -5.53 5.85 1.54
C LEU A 297 -3.98 5.94 1.57
N GLY A 298 -3.42 6.96 2.25
CA GLY A 298 -1.98 7.25 2.26
C GLY A 298 -1.45 7.85 0.94
N MET A 299 -2.32 8.44 0.12
CA MET A 299 -2.01 8.88 -1.24
C MET A 299 -2.01 10.41 -1.34
N THR A 300 -0.95 11.06 -0.86
CA THR A 300 -0.61 12.40 -1.34
C THR A 300 -0.07 12.37 -2.77
N LYS A 301 0.40 11.20 -3.22
CA LYS A 301 0.68 10.84 -4.62
C LYS A 301 0.41 9.34 -4.82
N PHE A 302 -0.21 8.96 -5.93
CA PHE A 302 -0.29 7.55 -6.34
C PHE A 302 1.08 7.10 -6.88
N GLU A 303 2.02 6.85 -5.98
CA GLU A 303 3.30 6.24 -6.34
C GLU A 303 3.13 4.73 -6.31
N LEU A 304 2.85 4.14 -7.49
CA LEU A 304 3.21 2.75 -7.69
C LEU A 304 4.73 2.70 -7.60
N THR A 305 5.21 2.31 -6.44
CA THR A 305 6.50 1.67 -6.26
C THR A 305 6.23 0.17 -6.28
N PRO A 306 6.00 -0.44 -7.46
CA PRO A 306 6.32 -1.85 -7.56
C PRO A 306 7.78 -1.98 -7.13
N GLN A 307 8.18 -3.11 -6.56
CA GLN A 307 9.60 -3.33 -6.28
C GLN A 307 10.33 -3.15 -7.61
N ILE A 308 11.00 -2.01 -7.80
CA ILE A 308 11.62 -1.62 -9.07
C ILE A 308 12.65 -2.68 -9.44
N GLU A 309 13.31 -3.27 -8.44
CA GLU A 309 14.17 -4.45 -8.58
C GLU A 309 13.42 -5.67 -9.14
N GLY A 310 12.18 -5.93 -8.72
CA GLY A 310 11.35 -7.03 -9.24
C GLY A 310 10.95 -6.82 -10.71
N ILE A 311 10.60 -5.59 -11.10
CA ILE A 311 10.31 -5.25 -12.50
C ILE A 311 11.60 -5.28 -13.34
N SER A 312 12.67 -4.68 -12.84
CA SER A 312 13.96 -4.63 -13.52
C SER A 312 14.52 -6.04 -13.73
N ASN A 313 14.50 -6.91 -12.72
CA ASN A 313 14.98 -8.28 -12.82
C ASN A 313 14.08 -9.18 -13.70
N ALA A 314 12.76 -8.92 -13.74
CA ALA A 314 11.84 -9.67 -14.61
C ALA A 314 12.01 -9.30 -16.09
N ILE A 315 12.49 -8.09 -16.39
CA ILE A 315 12.57 -7.52 -17.75
C ILE A 315 14.00 -7.51 -18.29
N PHE A 316 15.01 -7.36 -17.43
CA PHE A 316 16.43 -7.20 -17.79
C PHE A 316 17.32 -8.18 -17.00
N THR A 317 17.89 -9.20 -17.68
CA THR A 317 18.86 -10.13 -17.09
C THR A 317 20.25 -9.72 -17.50
N LYS A 318 21.20 -10.23 -16.73
CA LYS A 318 22.63 -9.91 -16.80
C LYS A 318 23.35 -10.53 -18.00
N ASP A 319 22.67 -11.35 -18.81
CA ASP A 319 23.29 -12.08 -19.91
C ASP A 319 23.11 -11.31 -21.23
N ALA A 320 23.97 -10.31 -21.42
CA ALA A 320 23.99 -9.43 -22.58
C ALA A 320 25.36 -9.52 -23.27
N ILE A 321 25.40 -9.89 -24.57
CA ILE A 321 26.65 -10.02 -25.34
C ILE A 321 26.67 -8.94 -26.43
N ILE A 322 27.50 -7.91 -26.27
CA ILE A 322 27.71 -6.89 -27.31
C ILE A 322 28.81 -7.36 -28.27
N TYR A 323 28.52 -7.35 -29.57
CA TYR A 323 29.53 -7.52 -30.62
C TYR A 323 29.77 -6.15 -31.29
N ILE A 324 31.02 -5.69 -31.30
CA ILE A 324 31.43 -4.40 -31.88
C ILE A 324 32.44 -4.66 -32.99
N ASP A 325 32.12 -4.23 -34.21
CA ASP A 325 33.02 -4.40 -35.36
C ASP A 325 34.24 -3.46 -35.23
N THR A 326 35.39 -4.05 -34.88
CA THR A 326 36.67 -3.35 -34.77
C THR A 326 37.50 -3.41 -36.06
N TYR A 327 37.03 -4.12 -37.09
CA TYR A 327 37.80 -4.39 -38.31
C TYR A 327 37.92 -3.15 -39.21
N THR A 328 36.93 -2.26 -39.19
CA THR A 328 36.96 -0.96 -39.90
C THR A 328 38.02 0.03 -39.38
N ILE A 329 38.71 -0.27 -38.27
CA ILE A 329 39.81 0.54 -37.73
C ILE A 329 41.16 0.15 -38.39
N LYS A 330 41.24 -1.00 -39.07
CA LYS A 330 42.49 -1.54 -39.63
C LYS A 330 42.90 -0.95 -40.97
N GLU A 331 41.97 -0.39 -41.74
CA GLU A 331 42.26 0.18 -43.06
C GLU A 331 42.13 1.69 -42.97
N GLY A 332 43.23 2.43 -43.02
CA GLY A 332 43.30 3.90 -42.87
C GLY A 332 42.62 4.72 -43.97
N ALA A 333 41.38 4.40 -44.35
CA ALA A 333 40.60 5.10 -45.35
C ALA A 333 39.41 5.82 -44.73
N ALA A 334 39.43 7.14 -44.83
CA ALA A 334 38.22 7.94 -44.85
C ALA A 334 37.25 7.38 -45.93
N ALA A 335 35.98 7.26 -45.56
CA ALA A 335 34.82 6.92 -46.39
C ALA A 335 34.61 5.45 -46.80
N GLY A 336 33.57 4.83 -46.23
CA GLY A 336 32.93 3.62 -46.78
C GLY A 336 32.37 2.63 -45.76
N ALA A 337 31.47 3.06 -44.86
CA ALA A 337 30.75 2.11 -44.00
C ALA A 337 29.71 1.34 -44.84
N VAL A 338 30.03 0.10 -45.23
CA VAL A 338 29.07 -0.84 -45.83
C VAL A 338 28.70 -1.90 -44.81
N VAL A 339 27.43 -1.87 -44.44
CA VAL A 339 26.70 -2.86 -43.65
C VAL A 339 26.59 -4.18 -44.42
N GLY A 340 26.79 -5.33 -43.77
CA GLY A 340 26.23 -6.60 -44.26
C GLY A 340 26.63 -7.79 -43.40
N GLY A 341 25.76 -8.81 -43.24
CA GLY A 341 25.89 -10.04 -42.43
C GLY A 341 27.03 -10.97 -42.84
N LEU A 342 27.67 -11.79 -41.99
CA LEU A 342 27.26 -12.89 -41.10
C LEU A 342 28.50 -13.44 -40.35
N GLY A 343 28.31 -14.11 -39.21
CA GLY A 343 29.35 -14.82 -38.46
C GLY A 343 29.88 -16.10 -39.12
N GLY A 344 30.95 -16.66 -38.56
CA GLY A 344 31.49 -17.94 -39.00
C GLY A 344 32.26 -18.70 -37.91
N ALA A 345 31.71 -19.84 -37.50
CA ALA A 345 32.41 -21.12 -37.55
C ALA A 345 31.42 -22.28 -37.37
N ALA A 346 31.06 -22.94 -38.47
CA ALA A 346 31.06 -24.40 -38.53
C ALA A 346 31.24 -24.83 -39.99
N VAL A 347 32.26 -25.67 -40.20
CA VAL A 347 32.65 -26.29 -41.45
C VAL A 347 31.57 -27.28 -41.91
N GLY A 348 31.22 -27.25 -43.20
CA GLY A 348 30.84 -28.46 -43.95
C GLY A 348 29.37 -28.63 -44.32
N ALA A 349 29.13 -28.60 -45.64
CA ALA A 349 28.04 -29.25 -46.37
C ALA A 349 26.59 -28.80 -46.16
N GLY A 350 26.09 -28.03 -47.14
CA GLY A 350 24.74 -28.21 -47.70
C GLY A 350 23.56 -27.55 -46.98
N GLY A 351 23.00 -26.50 -47.60
CA GLY A 351 21.55 -26.24 -47.60
C GLY A 351 20.91 -25.61 -46.35
N ALA A 352 20.50 -24.35 -46.48
CA ALA A 352 19.24 -23.78 -45.95
C ALA A 352 18.92 -23.77 -44.43
N ALA A 353 19.87 -23.92 -43.50
CA ALA A 353 19.55 -23.93 -42.06
C ALA A 353 20.51 -23.13 -41.15
N ALA A 354 20.58 -21.81 -41.28
CA ALA A 354 21.42 -20.95 -40.42
C ALA A 354 20.66 -19.80 -39.70
N TYR A 355 19.37 -20.00 -39.42
CA TYR A 355 18.55 -19.05 -38.64
C TYR A 355 18.25 -19.53 -37.19
N ALA A 356 18.84 -20.64 -36.73
CA ALA A 356 18.26 -21.40 -35.62
C ALA A 356 19.18 -21.74 -34.43
N LEU A 357 20.38 -21.16 -34.28
CA LEU A 357 21.33 -21.64 -33.24
C LEU A 357 21.63 -20.70 -32.06
N PHE A 358 20.91 -19.59 -31.92
CA PHE A 358 20.78 -18.90 -30.60
C PHE A 358 19.35 -18.53 -30.22
N ALA A 359 18.36 -19.02 -30.97
CA ALA A 359 16.94 -18.98 -30.60
C ALA A 359 16.48 -20.26 -29.88
N ALA A 360 17.29 -21.33 -29.85
CA ALA A 360 16.82 -22.65 -29.41
C ALA A 360 17.13 -22.99 -27.94
N GLU A 361 18.16 -22.42 -27.32
CA GLU A 361 18.45 -22.67 -25.90
C GLU A 361 17.87 -21.60 -24.95
N ALA A 362 17.29 -20.52 -25.49
CA ALA A 362 16.52 -19.54 -24.72
C ALA A 362 15.09 -20.01 -24.37
N VAL A 363 14.65 -21.16 -24.91
CA VAL A 363 13.27 -21.69 -24.74
C VAL A 363 13.14 -22.59 -23.50
N ALA A 364 14.24 -22.94 -22.83
CA ALA A 364 14.23 -23.92 -21.73
C ALA A 364 14.20 -23.34 -20.30
N LEU A 365 14.03 -22.03 -20.11
CA LEU A 365 14.13 -21.38 -18.79
C LEU A 365 12.85 -20.61 -18.36
N GLY A 366 11.70 -21.29 -18.38
CA GLY A 366 10.51 -20.89 -17.61
C GLY A 366 10.03 -19.42 -17.76
N PRO A 367 9.17 -18.93 -16.85
CA PRO A 367 8.58 -17.58 -16.94
C PRO A 367 9.57 -16.41 -16.80
N VAL A 368 10.88 -16.69 -16.60
CA VAL A 368 11.92 -15.71 -16.19
C VAL A 368 13.04 -15.58 -17.25
N GLY A 369 12.95 -16.27 -18.40
CA GLY A 369 13.99 -16.28 -19.44
C GLY A 369 14.01 -15.10 -20.44
N TRP A 370 13.14 -14.10 -20.30
CA TRP A 370 12.92 -13.03 -21.31
C TRP A 370 13.99 -11.96 -21.37
N ALA A 371 14.82 -11.93 -20.36
CA ALA A 371 15.53 -10.75 -19.98
C ALA A 371 16.93 -10.68 -20.66
N ALA A 372 17.27 -11.69 -21.48
CA ALA A 372 18.47 -11.77 -22.29
C ALA A 372 18.33 -11.05 -23.66
N LEU A 373 17.13 -10.56 -24.00
CA LEU A 373 16.83 -10.06 -25.36
C LEU A 373 17.13 -8.58 -25.58
N GLY A 374 17.47 -7.80 -24.55
CA GLY A 374 17.79 -6.37 -24.71
C GLY A 374 19.13 -6.08 -25.40
N VAL A 375 20.02 -7.07 -25.52
CA VAL A 375 21.39 -6.92 -26.06
C VAL A 375 21.85 -8.24 -26.73
N GLY A 376 20.93 -9.05 -27.26
CA GLY A 376 21.21 -10.43 -27.66
C GLY A 376 21.77 -10.66 -29.07
N ALA A 377 21.68 -9.70 -29.99
CA ALA A 377 22.24 -9.87 -31.34
C ALA A 377 22.47 -8.53 -32.04
N VAL A 378 23.70 -7.98 -31.96
CA VAL A 378 24.15 -6.95 -32.90
C VAL A 378 25.40 -7.46 -33.61
N GLY A 379 25.23 -8.21 -34.69
CA GLY A 379 26.35 -8.66 -35.51
C GLY A 379 25.90 -9.02 -36.92
N LEU A 380 26.20 -8.15 -37.88
CA LEU A 380 26.16 -8.47 -39.31
C LEU A 380 27.53 -8.06 -39.94
N GLY A 381 28.33 -9.00 -40.50
CA GLY A 381 29.61 -8.73 -41.22
C GLY A 381 29.94 -9.56 -42.51
N ILE A 382 30.04 -8.95 -43.70
CA ILE A 382 30.23 -9.49 -45.08
C ILE A 382 31.47 -10.39 -45.25
N GLY A 383 31.31 -11.52 -45.96
CA GLY A 383 32.41 -12.42 -46.35
C GLY A 383 32.30 -13.03 -47.75
N ALA A 384 32.14 -12.22 -48.81
CA ALA A 384 32.06 -12.74 -50.18
C ALA A 384 32.80 -11.95 -51.28
N LEU A 385 33.70 -11.00 -50.96
CA LEU A 385 34.31 -10.19 -52.04
C LEU A 385 35.83 -9.95 -52.00
N LEU A 386 36.59 -10.42 -51.03
CA LEU A 386 38.05 -10.26 -51.08
C LEU A 386 38.74 -11.60 -50.95
N GLY A 387 39.20 -12.08 -52.10
CA GLY A 387 40.11 -13.20 -52.22
C GLY A 387 41.35 -12.99 -51.37
N THR A 388 41.82 -14.12 -50.86
CA THR A 388 43.14 -14.36 -50.30
C THR A 388 44.24 -13.49 -50.94
N GLU A 389 44.71 -12.49 -50.22
CA GLU A 389 46.10 -12.05 -50.33
C GLU A 389 46.67 -11.79 -48.93
N GLU A 390 47.65 -12.61 -48.58
CA GLU A 390 48.64 -12.34 -47.54
C GLU A 390 49.24 -10.95 -47.72
N LYS A 391 49.05 -10.06 -46.73
CA LYS A 391 49.98 -8.94 -46.53
C LYS A 391 50.41 -8.83 -45.08
N THR A 392 51.52 -9.52 -44.83
CA THR A 392 52.46 -9.24 -43.75
C THR A 392 52.94 -7.78 -43.79
N ARG A 393 53.08 -7.19 -42.59
CA ARG A 393 54.11 -6.19 -42.24
C ARG A 393 53.83 -4.70 -42.56
N THR A 394 52.67 -4.17 -42.15
CA THR A 394 52.44 -2.72 -41.96
C THR A 394 51.83 -2.33 -40.61
N GLU A 395 51.51 -3.30 -39.75
CA GLU A 395 50.65 -3.16 -38.57
C GLU A 395 51.15 -2.21 -37.45
N THR A 396 52.37 -1.69 -37.51
CA THR A 396 52.91 -0.87 -36.39
C THR A 396 52.79 0.63 -36.59
N ARG A 397 52.55 1.11 -37.83
CA ARG A 397 52.53 2.56 -38.14
C ARG A 397 51.13 3.17 -38.12
N GLU A 398 50.10 2.39 -38.42
CA GLU A 398 48.68 2.80 -38.35
C GLU A 398 48.13 2.84 -36.91
N LYS A 399 48.84 2.29 -35.92
CA LYS A 399 48.44 2.32 -34.50
C LYS A 399 48.31 3.73 -33.91
N ARG A 400 48.88 4.76 -34.55
CA ARG A 400 49.12 6.09 -33.96
C ARG A 400 48.37 7.27 -34.57
N ASP A 401 47.56 7.08 -35.61
CA ASP A 401 46.93 8.20 -36.33
C ASP A 401 45.43 8.39 -36.08
N LEU A 402 44.82 7.63 -35.15
CA LEU A 402 43.43 7.88 -34.71
C LEU A 402 43.34 9.24 -34.00
N SER A 403 42.82 10.24 -34.70
CA SER A 403 42.52 11.56 -34.15
C SER A 403 41.37 11.48 -33.15
N ASP A 404 41.32 12.44 -32.22
CA ASP A 404 40.19 12.58 -31.29
C ASP A 404 38.85 12.75 -32.02
N LYS A 405 38.88 13.26 -33.25
CA LYS A 405 37.71 13.42 -34.10
C LYS A 405 37.22 12.06 -34.61
N GLU A 406 38.10 11.21 -35.12
CA GLU A 406 37.75 9.86 -35.61
C GLU A 406 37.25 8.94 -34.48
N ILE A 407 37.84 9.05 -33.28
CA ILE A 407 37.33 8.33 -32.11
C ILE A 407 35.92 8.79 -31.76
N LYS A 408 35.66 10.11 -31.76
CA LYS A 408 34.31 10.65 -31.48
C LYS A 408 33.30 10.24 -32.54
N GLU A 409 33.65 10.28 -33.82
CA GLU A 409 32.77 9.87 -34.92
C GLU A 409 32.46 8.37 -34.88
N THR A 410 33.46 7.54 -34.58
CA THR A 410 33.28 6.09 -34.41
C THR A 410 32.39 5.76 -33.22
N VAL A 411 32.63 6.42 -32.07
CA VAL A 411 31.79 6.28 -30.87
C VAL A 411 30.34 6.70 -31.15
N GLN A 412 30.14 7.83 -31.82
CA GLN A 412 28.79 8.31 -32.11
C GLN A 412 28.06 7.38 -33.09
N ARG A 413 28.75 6.90 -34.13
CA ARG A 413 28.20 5.92 -35.09
C ARG A 413 27.79 4.61 -34.41
N GLN A 414 28.68 4.02 -33.61
CA GLN A 414 28.41 2.75 -32.91
C GLN A 414 27.26 2.88 -31.91
N LYS A 415 27.14 4.03 -31.26
CA LYS A 415 26.00 4.35 -30.40
C LYS A 415 24.69 4.37 -31.18
N ASP A 416 24.67 5.05 -32.34
CA ASP A 416 23.45 5.19 -33.14
C ASP A 416 23.02 3.85 -33.75
N GLU A 417 23.99 3.03 -34.21
CA GLU A 417 23.75 1.67 -34.70
C GLU A 417 23.20 0.75 -33.59
N LEU A 418 23.84 0.73 -32.41
CA LEU A 418 23.38 -0.06 -31.28
C LEU A 418 21.98 0.37 -30.82
N CYS A 419 21.71 1.68 -30.79
CA CYS A 419 20.38 2.21 -30.48
C CYS A 419 19.33 1.73 -31.50
N GLN A 420 19.63 1.80 -32.80
CA GLN A 420 18.71 1.34 -33.86
C GLN A 420 18.47 -0.16 -33.79
N VAL A 421 19.48 -0.96 -33.48
CA VAL A 421 19.33 -2.41 -33.41
C VAL A 421 18.43 -2.80 -32.24
N ILE A 422 18.64 -2.20 -31.07
CA ILE A 422 17.76 -2.41 -29.91
C ILE A 422 16.31 -2.04 -30.28
N GLN A 423 16.08 -0.87 -30.89
CA GLN A 423 14.74 -0.43 -31.30
C GLN A 423 14.08 -1.34 -32.36
N ASN A 424 14.88 -1.81 -33.32
CA ASN A 424 14.40 -2.66 -34.41
C ASN A 424 14.03 -4.06 -33.92
N GLU A 425 14.73 -4.63 -32.95
CA GLU A 425 14.35 -5.92 -32.36
C GLU A 425 12.99 -5.87 -31.69
N PHE A 426 12.72 -4.82 -30.89
CA PHE A 426 11.39 -4.60 -30.30
C PHE A 426 10.30 -4.34 -31.34
N SER A 427 10.66 -3.89 -32.54
CA SER A 427 9.72 -3.61 -33.64
C SER A 427 9.49 -4.83 -34.54
N ARG A 428 10.47 -5.74 -34.64
CA ARG A 428 10.46 -6.91 -35.52
C ARG A 428 9.82 -8.14 -34.88
N ASP A 429 9.83 -8.23 -33.54
CA ASP A 429 9.16 -9.30 -32.81
C ASP A 429 7.91 -8.76 -32.06
N PRO A 430 6.72 -8.86 -32.69
CA PRO A 430 5.46 -8.50 -32.05
C PRO A 430 5.20 -9.28 -30.75
N ASN A 431 5.67 -10.53 -30.63
CA ASN A 431 5.46 -11.34 -29.44
C ASN A 431 6.28 -10.78 -28.27
N LEU A 432 7.50 -10.32 -28.53
CA LEU A 432 8.37 -9.71 -27.53
C LEU A 432 7.74 -8.43 -26.95
N LYS A 433 7.27 -7.52 -27.82
CA LYS A 433 6.57 -6.30 -27.40
C LYS A 433 5.31 -6.65 -26.60
N GLN A 434 4.52 -7.60 -27.07
CA GLN A 434 3.26 -7.98 -26.43
C GLN A 434 3.46 -8.63 -25.06
N ASN A 435 4.46 -9.50 -24.92
CA ASN A 435 4.80 -10.13 -23.64
C ASN A 435 5.26 -9.09 -22.61
N LEU A 436 6.07 -8.12 -23.02
CA LEU A 436 6.50 -7.02 -22.15
C LEU A 436 5.30 -6.20 -21.64
N ILE A 437 4.37 -5.86 -22.54
CA ILE A 437 3.12 -5.17 -22.19
C ILE A 437 2.33 -5.98 -21.16
N ASP A 438 2.16 -7.28 -21.40
CA ASP A 438 1.34 -8.13 -20.54
C ASP A 438 1.97 -8.30 -19.14
N GLN A 439 3.28 -8.49 -19.06
CA GLN A 439 4.01 -8.56 -17.79
C GLN A 439 3.94 -7.25 -17.01
N MET A 440 4.22 -6.12 -17.66
CA MET A 440 4.13 -4.80 -17.03
C MET A 440 2.72 -4.51 -16.54
N SER A 441 1.71 -4.83 -17.33
CA SER A 441 0.30 -4.69 -16.94
C SER A 441 -0.02 -5.55 -15.71
N GLN A 442 0.48 -6.78 -15.65
CA GLN A 442 0.23 -7.66 -14.51
C GLN A 442 0.91 -7.16 -13.22
N VAL A 443 2.19 -6.77 -13.28
CA VAL A 443 2.89 -6.26 -12.09
C VAL A 443 2.26 -4.96 -11.58
N LEU A 444 1.89 -4.06 -12.50
CA LEU A 444 1.21 -2.82 -12.14
C LEU A 444 -0.14 -3.11 -11.48
N LYS A 445 -0.94 -4.01 -12.05
CA LYS A 445 -2.22 -4.42 -11.47
C LYS A 445 -2.06 -4.93 -10.04
N ASP A 446 -1.09 -5.81 -9.80
CA ASP A 446 -0.84 -6.37 -8.47
C ASP A 446 -0.39 -5.29 -7.46
N ALA A 447 0.41 -4.32 -7.92
CA ALA A 447 0.82 -3.18 -7.12
C ALA A 447 -0.36 -2.27 -6.74
N VAL A 448 -1.27 -1.98 -7.69
CA VAL A 448 -2.49 -1.21 -7.42
C VAL A 448 -3.39 -1.95 -6.42
N GLN A 449 -3.65 -3.24 -6.65
CA GLN A 449 -4.51 -4.05 -5.77
C GLN A 449 -3.96 -4.11 -4.34
N THR A 450 -2.65 -4.32 -4.19
CA THR A 450 -1.98 -4.31 -2.89
C THR A 450 -2.14 -2.97 -2.17
N LYS A 451 -2.05 -1.85 -2.90
CA LYS A 451 -2.27 -0.51 -2.33
C LYS A 451 -3.71 -0.32 -1.87
N ILE A 452 -4.70 -0.74 -2.67
CA ILE A 452 -6.12 -0.68 -2.30
C ILE A 452 -6.39 -1.50 -1.03
N ASP A 453 -5.82 -2.70 -0.95
CA ASP A 453 -5.98 -3.57 0.22
C ASP A 453 -5.33 -2.99 1.48
N LYS A 454 -4.14 -2.40 1.37
CA LYS A 454 -3.51 -1.67 2.49
C LYS A 454 -4.34 -0.48 2.93
N ALA A 455 -4.89 0.24 1.97
CA ALA A 455 -5.65 1.44 2.24
C ALA A 455 -7.00 1.13 2.93
N ARG A 456 -7.62 -0.02 2.62
CA ARG A 456 -8.75 -0.58 3.39
C ARG A 456 -8.40 -0.81 4.87
N LEU A 457 -7.17 -1.24 5.16
CA LEU A 457 -6.70 -1.44 6.53
C LEU A 457 -6.37 -0.11 7.23
N LEU A 458 -5.90 0.90 6.50
CA LEU A 458 -5.51 2.20 7.07
C LEU A 458 -6.72 3.11 7.36
N ILE A 459 -7.75 3.11 6.50
CA ILE A 459 -9.01 3.83 6.82
C ILE A 459 -9.67 3.24 8.08
N ALA A 460 -9.36 1.98 8.42
CA ALA A 460 -9.75 1.38 9.69
C ALA A 460 -8.99 1.91 10.91
N SER A 461 -7.76 2.40 10.72
CA SER A 461 -6.87 2.79 11.80
C SER A 461 -6.72 4.30 11.99
N ASP A 462 -6.83 5.09 10.92
CA ASP A 462 -6.53 6.54 10.92
C ASP A 462 -7.72 7.43 11.31
N ASP A 463 -8.92 6.85 11.46
CA ASP A 463 -10.11 7.56 11.95
C ASP A 463 -10.29 7.48 13.49
N GLY A 464 -9.21 7.14 14.21
CA GLY A 464 -9.17 6.94 15.67
C GLY A 464 -8.78 8.16 16.51
#